data_AF-A0A933X553-F1
#
_entry.id   AF-A0A933X553-F1
#
_cell.length_a   1.000
_cell.length_b   1.000
_cell.length_c   1.000
_cell.angle_alpha   90.00
_cell.angle_beta   90.00
_cell.angle_gamma   90.00
#
_symmetry.space_group_name_H-M   'P 1'
#
loop_
_entity.id
_entity.type
_entity.pdbx_description
1 polymer ?
#
loop_
_entity_poly.entity_id
_entity_poly.type
_entity_poly.pdbx_seq_one_letter_code
_entity_poly.pdbx_strand_id
1 'polypeptide(L)' 'MNYVFHPDAVLEFEEAVRYYRARGPVLGDRFAAKVRFAIRRILDTGAMARAEE' A
#
# COMPACT_ATOMS: atom_id res chain seq x y z
N MET A 1 -7.86 9.72 -7.93
CA MET A 1 -6.59 10.04 -7.24
C MET A 1 -5.58 8.96 -7.62
N ASN A 2 -4.64 9.26 -8.52
CA ASN A 2 -3.55 8.33 -8.85
C ASN A 2 -2.42 8.52 -7.84
N TYR A 3 -1.87 7.42 -7.31
CA TYR A 3 -0.66 7.44 -6.50
C TYR A 3 0.45 6.71 -7.24
N VAL A 4 1.68 7.16 -7.05
CA VAL A 4 2.88 6.52 -7.58
C VAL A 4 3.81 6.31 -6.40
N PHE A 5 4.29 5.09 -6.23
CA PHE A 5 5.35 4.82 -5.27
C PHE A 5 6.66 5.41 -5.75
N HIS A 6 7.49 5.86 -4.81
CA HIS A 6 8.90 6.05 -5.09
C HIS A 6 9.50 4.71 -5.56
N PRO A 7 10.45 4.68 -6.51
CA PRO A 7 11.05 3.43 -7.01
C PRO A 7 11.55 2.51 -5.90
N ASP A 8 12.24 3.07 -4.89
CA ASP A 8 12.74 2.28 -3.75
C ASP A 8 11.60 1.68 -2.92
N ALA A 9 10.48 2.40 -2.77
CA ALA A 9 9.32 1.91 -2.04
C ALA A 9 8.61 0.76 -2.79
N VAL A 10 8.72 0.71 -4.13
CA VAL A 10 8.24 -0.44 -4.91
C VAL A 10 9.07 -1.68 -4.57
N LEU A 11 10.40 -1.54 -4.53
CA LEU A 11 11.31 -2.62 -4.18
C LEU A 11 11.05 -3.16 -2.78
N GLU A 12 10.97 -2.27 -1.78
CA GLU A 12 10.68 -2.64 -0.40
C GLU A 12 9.31 -3.32 -0.25
N PHE A 13 8.30 -2.84 -0.97
CA PHE A 13 6.98 -3.45 -0.97
C PHE A 13 7.01 -4.87 -1.53
N GLU A 14 7.70 -5.10 -2.65
CA GLU A 14 7.85 -6.42 -3.26
C GLU A 14 8.65 -7.38 -2.37
N GLU A 15 9.72 -6.91 -1.73
CA GLU A 15 10.49 -7.69 -0.76
C GLU A 15 9.64 -8.11 0.43
N ALA A 16 8.84 -7.21 1.00
CA ALA A 16 7.93 -7.53 2.08
C ALA A 16 6.86 -8.56 1.66
N VAL A 17 6.27 -8.43 0.46
CA VAL A 17 5.32 -9.41 -0.06
C VAL A 17 5.98 -10.80 -0.18
N ARG A 18 7.19 -10.88 -0.73
CA ARG A 18 7.95 -12.14 -0.84
C ARG A 18 8.26 -12.73 0.54
N TYR A 19 8.71 -11.90 1.48
CA TYR A 19 9.00 -12.30 2.85
C TYR A 19 7.80 -12.95 3.54
N TYR A 20 6.60 -12.38 3.37
CA TYR A 20 5.38 -12.92 3.95
C TYR A 20 4.86 -14.16 3.21
N ARG A 21 4.94 -14.21 1.87
CA ARG A 21 4.56 -15.42 1.10
C ARG A 21 5.36 -16.64 1.53
N ALA A 22 6.66 -16.48 1.77
CA ALA A 22 7.52 -17.57 2.23
C ALA A 22 7.10 -18.12 3.61
N ARG A 23 6.35 -17.36 4.41
CA ARG A 23 5.91 -17.73 5.77
C ARG A 23 4.47 -18.25 5.83
N GLY A 24 3.72 -18.12 4.74
CA GLY A 24 2.36 -18.62 4.67
C GLY A 24 1.71 -18.28 3.34
N PRO A 25 0.92 -19.21 2.77
CA PRO A 25 0.42 -19.11 1.40
C PRO A 25 -0.43 -17.86 1.15
N VAL A 26 -1.09 -17.31 2.18
CA VAL A 26 -1.97 -16.14 2.07
C VAL A 26 -1.40 -14.86 2.69
N LEU A 27 -0.24 -14.92 3.35
CA LEU A 27 0.25 -13.81 4.16
C LEU A 27 0.71 -12.63 3.30
N GLY A 28 1.42 -12.89 2.20
CA GLY A 28 1.84 -11.82 1.29
C GLY A 28 0.67 -11.10 0.62
N ASP A 29 -0.38 -11.84 0.27
CA ASP A 29 -1.58 -11.24 -0.34
C ASP A 29 -2.36 -10.40 0.68
N ARG A 30 -2.46 -10.87 1.94
CA ARG A 30 -3.04 -10.10 3.04
C ARG A 30 -2.24 -8.84 3.36
N PHE A 31 -0.91 -8.92 3.34
CA PHE A 31 -0.03 -7.77 3.51
C PHE A 31 -0.27 -6.74 2.39
N ALA A 32 -0.22 -7.18 1.13
CA ALA A 32 -0.44 -6.32 -0.02
C ALA A 32 -1.82 -5.64 0.00
N ALA A 33 -2.86 -6.37 0.40
CA ALA A 33 -4.21 -5.82 0.55
C ALA A 33 -4.28 -4.72 1.62
N LYS A 34 -3.66 -4.94 2.79
CA LYS A 34 -3.61 -3.93 3.86
C LYS A 34 -2.88 -2.65 3.45
N VAL A 35 -1.75 -2.77 2.76
CA VAL A 35 -1.00 -1.62 2.26
C VAL A 35 -1.83 -0.82 1.25
N ARG A 36 -2.45 -1.49 0.27
CA ARG A 36 -3.33 -0.83 -0.70
C ARG A 36 -4.53 -0.15 -0.04
N PHE A 37 -5.13 -0.79 0.95
CA PHE A 37 -6.23 -0.21 1.73
C PHE A 37 -5.78 1.05 2.49
N ALA A 38 -4.60 1.02 3.12
CA ALA A 38 -4.05 2.18 3.82
C ALA A 38 -3.79 3.35 2.87
N ILE A 39 -3.20 3.10 1.70
CA ILE A 39 -2.98 4.12 0.66
C ILE A 39 -4.31 4.71 0.21
N ARG A 40 -5.31 3.86 -0.06
CA ARG A 40 -6.64 4.31 -0.45
C ARG A 40 -7.24 5.24 0.60
N ARG A 41 -7.16 4.87 1.88
CA ARG A 41 -7.65 5.70 2.99
C ARG A 41 -6.92 7.03 3.09
N ILE A 42 -5.59 7.05 2.91
CA ILE A 42 -4.81 8.30 2.91
C ILE A 42 -5.24 9.21 1.76
N LEU A 43 -5.43 8.65 0.56
CA LEU A 43 -5.89 9.42 -0.60
C LEU A 43 -7.31 9.96 -0.41
N ASP A 44 -8.21 9.15 0.14
CA ASP A 44 -9.59 9.56 0.39
C ASP A 44 -9.66 10.64 1.48
N THR A 45 -8.85 10.53 2.55
CA THR A 45 -8.82 11.52 3.66
C THR A 45 -8.05 12.78 3.28
N GLY A 46 -6.96 12.65 2.53
CA GLY A 46 -6.19 13.78 2.00
C GLY A 46 -6.93 14.55 0.90
N ALA A 47 -7.82 13.88 0.15
CA ALA A 47 -8.74 14.53 -0.78
C ALA A 47 -9.83 15.33 -0.03
N MET A 48 -10.35 14.80 1.08
CA MET A 48 -11.31 15.52 1.93
C MET A 48 -10.70 16.82 2.50
N ALA A 49 -9.46 16.77 3.00
CA ALA A 49 -8.80 17.94 3.58
C ALA A 49 -8.49 19.08 2.57
N ARG A 50 -8.36 18.78 1.28
CA ARG A 50 -8.14 19.81 0.22
C ARG A 50 -9.43 20.33 -0.42
N ALA A 51 -10.59 19.77 -0.08
CA ALA A 51 -11.88 20.21 -0.60
C ALA A 51 -12.57 21.26 0.29
N GLU A 52 -11.98 21.57 1.45
CA GLU A 52 -12.47 22.56 2.42
C GLU A 52 -11.67 23.89 2.40
N GLU A 53 -10.76 24.08 1.43
CA GLU A 53 -10.08 25.36 1.10
C GLU A 53 -10.69 26.00 -0.15
#